data_AF-A0A814W391-F1
#
_entry.id   AF-A0A814W391-F1
#
_cell.length_a   1.000
_cell.length_b   1.000
_cell.length_c   1.000
_cell.angle_alpha   90.00
_cell.angle_beta   90.00
_cell.angle_gamma   90.00
#
_symmetry.space_group_name_H-M   'P 1'
#
loop_
_entity.id
_entity.type
_entity.pdbx_description
1 polymer ?
#
loop_
_entity_poly.entity_id
_entity_poly.type
_entity_poly.pdbx_seq_one_letter_code
_entity_poly.pdbx_strand_id
1 'polypeptide(L)'
;MERGNYSKEDLIKAINDFKNGFTSAAVAAKYEILSSTVRKHNSNPELRIGGGHPTLLSNEQEQYLVQLFKNLEFIDVRLTKKVVLDLASDYVRLV
;
A
#
# COMPACT_ATOMS: atom_id res chain seq x y z
N MET A 1 -17.99 -4.90 -11.53
CA MET A 1 -16.59 -4.85 -11.97
C MET A 1 -15.73 -5.06 -10.73
N GLU A 2 -15.11 -6.23 -10.63
CA GLU A 2 -14.16 -6.51 -9.55
C GLU A 2 -13.01 -5.51 -9.61
N ARG A 3 -12.51 -5.06 -8.45
CA ARG A 3 -11.33 -4.19 -8.38
C ARG A 3 -10.15 -5.00 -8.94
N GLY A 4 -9.72 -4.67 -10.16
CA GLY A 4 -8.69 -5.43 -10.87
C GLY A 4 -7.43 -5.63 -10.04
N ASN A 5 -6.97 -6.88 -9.97
CA ASN A 5 -5.67 -7.27 -9.43
C ASN A 5 -4.57 -6.92 -10.45
N TYR A 6 -4.29 -5.64 -10.67
CA TYR A 6 -3.15 -5.24 -11.49
C TYR A 6 -1.92 -4.97 -10.62
N SER A 7 -0.75 -5.39 -11.09
CA SER A 7 0.50 -5.15 -10.37
C SER A 7 0.89 -3.66 -10.42
N LYS A 8 1.72 -3.24 -9.48
CA LYS A 8 2.32 -1.89 -9.47
C LYS A 8 3.11 -1.61 -10.76
N GLU A 9 3.80 -2.62 -11.27
CA GLU A 9 4.63 -2.54 -12.47
C GLU A 9 3.77 -2.36 -13.73
N ASP A 10 2.64 -3.06 -13.81
CA ASP A 10 1.71 -2.93 -14.94
C ASP A 10 1.05 -1.56 -14.97
N LEU A 11 0.71 -0.99 -13.81
CA LEU A 11 0.20 0.38 -13.76
C LEU A 11 1.24 1.40 -14.21
N ILE A 12 2.51 1.25 -13.82
CA ILE A 12 3.59 2.15 -14.26
C ILE A 12 3.77 2.07 -15.78
N LYS A 13 3.79 0.86 -16.34
CA LYS A 13 3.87 0.65 -17.80
C LYS A 13 2.67 1.24 -18.52
N ALA A 14 1.46 1.04 -18.00
CA ALA A 14 0.23 1.62 -18.54
C ALA A 14 0.26 3.15 -18.58
N ILE A 15 0.74 3.79 -17.51
CA ILE A 15 0.89 5.26 -17.46
C ILE A 15 1.92 5.75 -18.47
N ASN A 16 3.04 5.04 -18.62
CA ASN A 16 4.08 5.42 -19.59
C ASN A 16 3.56 5.30 -21.03
N ASP A 17 2.86 4.22 -21.38
CA ASP A 17 2.24 4.08 -22.70
C ASP A 17 1.21 5.20 -22.94
N PHE A 18 0.39 5.54 -21.95
CA PHE A 18 -0.53 6.66 -22.06
C PHE A 18 0.19 8.01 -22.29
N LYS A 19 1.32 8.25 -21.60
CA LYS A 19 2.16 9.45 -21.81
C LYS A 19 2.83 9.48 -23.17
N ASN A 20 3.15 8.32 -23.74
CA ASN A 20 3.74 8.16 -25.07
C ASN A 20 2.71 8.32 -26.20
N GLY A 21 1.47 8.74 -25.90
CA GLY A 21 0.44 9.08 -26.89
C GLY A 21 -0.52 7.93 -27.22
N PHE A 22 -0.42 6.78 -26.56
CA PHE A 22 -1.41 5.72 -26.72
C PHE A 22 -2.75 6.14 -26.12
N THR A 23 -3.85 5.74 -26.77
CA THR A 23 -5.20 6.08 -26.29
C THR A 23 -5.52 5.35 -25.00
N SER A 24 -6.34 5.98 -24.14
CA SER A 24 -6.74 5.36 -22.87
C SER A 24 -7.52 4.05 -23.04
N ALA A 25 -8.13 3.81 -24.20
CA ALA A 25 -8.79 2.56 -24.54
C ALA A 25 -7.79 1.46 -24.88
N ALA A 26 -6.77 1.77 -25.69
CA ALA A 26 -5.70 0.83 -26.04
C ALA A 26 -4.90 0.40 -24.79
N VAL A 27 -4.56 1.35 -23.93
CA VAL A 27 -3.86 1.06 -22.67
C VAL A 27 -4.73 0.21 -21.74
N ALA A 28 -6.03 0.52 -21.63
CA ALA A 28 -6.92 -0.23 -20.75
C ALA A 28 -7.10 -1.68 -21.19
N ALA A 29 -7.20 -1.92 -22.51
CA ALA A 29 -7.28 -3.28 -23.05
C ALA A 29 -5.97 -4.05 -22.88
N LYS A 30 -4.81 -3.38 -23.06
CA LYS A 30 -3.48 -4.02 -22.98
C LYS A 30 -3.10 -4.46 -21.57
N TYR A 31 -3.44 -3.66 -20.56
CA TYR A 31 -3.03 -3.90 -19.17
C TYR A 31 -4.17 -4.38 -18.27
N GLU A 32 -5.40 -4.51 -18.80
CA GLU A 32 -6.61 -4.81 -18.02
C GLU A 32 -6.87 -3.81 -16.88
N ILE A 33 -6.43 -2.56 -17.06
CA ILE A 33 -6.59 -1.47 -16.10
C ILE A 33 -7.64 -0.49 -16.63
N LEU A 34 -8.64 -0.16 -15.81
CA LEU A 34 -9.65 0.82 -16.19
C LEU A 34 -9.02 2.15 -16.64
N SER A 35 -9.50 2.71 -17.75
CA SER A 35 -9.02 4.00 -18.28
C SER A 35 -9.10 5.12 -17.24
N SER A 36 -10.10 5.10 -16.36
CA SER A 36 -10.24 6.04 -15.24
C SER A 36 -9.09 5.94 -14.25
N THR A 37 -8.60 4.73 -13.97
CA THR A 37 -7.44 4.47 -13.10
C THR A 37 -6.17 5.02 -13.73
N VAL A 38 -5.93 4.73 -15.01
CA VAL A 38 -4.75 5.25 -15.74
C VAL A 38 -4.73 6.78 -15.72
N ARG A 39 -5.88 7.42 -16.03
CA ARG A 39 -5.99 8.90 -16.00
C ARG A 39 -5.77 9.47 -14.60
N LYS A 40 -6.33 8.84 -13.57
CA LYS A 40 -6.17 9.26 -12.17
C LYS A 40 -4.72 9.23 -11.70
N HIS A 41 -3.96 8.22 -12.13
CA HIS A 41 -2.55 8.06 -11.77
C HIS A 41 -1.58 8.71 -12.76
N ASN A 42 -2.03 9.19 -13.91
CA ASN A 42 -1.18 9.94 -14.85
C ASN A 42 -0.72 11.28 -14.25
N SER A 43 -1.63 12.01 -13.59
CA SER A 43 -1.34 13.27 -12.91
C SER A 43 -0.61 13.10 -11.58
N ASN A 44 -0.61 11.89 -11.01
CA ASN A 44 0.13 11.56 -9.80
C ASN A 44 0.65 10.11 -9.90
N PRO A 45 1.83 9.90 -10.51
CA PRO A 45 2.37 8.57 -10.81
C PRO A 45 2.79 7.81 -9.56
N GLU A 46 2.87 8.49 -8.41
CA GLU A 46 2.85 7.82 -7.13
C GLU A 46 1.51 7.11 -6.99
N LEU A 47 1.55 5.78 -7.13
CA LEU A 47 0.61 4.93 -6.43
C LEU A 47 0.62 5.43 -4.99
N ARG A 48 -0.39 6.22 -4.63
CA ARG A 48 -0.92 6.25 -3.27
C ARG A 48 -1.42 4.83 -3.02
N ILE A 49 -0.48 3.89 -2.81
CA ILE A 49 -0.65 2.76 -1.90
C ILE A 49 -1.18 3.49 -0.68
N GLY A 50 -2.49 3.42 -0.47
CA GLY A 50 -3.21 4.42 0.32
C GLY A 50 -2.38 4.73 1.54
N GLY A 51 -1.83 5.96 1.59
CA GLY A 51 -0.94 6.35 2.67
C GLY A 51 -1.68 5.98 3.93
N GLY A 52 -1.14 5.02 4.68
CA GLY A 52 -1.78 4.52 5.88
C GLY A 52 -2.16 5.72 6.74
N HIS A 53 -3.26 5.60 7.49
CA HIS A 53 -3.65 6.64 8.43
C HIS A 53 -2.42 7.18 9.16
N PRO A 54 -2.26 8.52 9.25
CA PRO A 54 -1.09 9.12 9.87
C PRO A 54 -0.83 8.45 11.21
N THR A 55 0.35 7.86 11.29
CA THR A 55 0.83 7.12 12.44
C THR A 55 1.62 8.07 13.32
N LEU A 56 1.47 7.96 14.64
CA LEU A 56 2.26 8.73 15.60
C LEU A 56 3.73 8.28 15.63
N LEU A 57 4.04 7.16 14.96
CA LEU A 57 5.34 6.53 14.94
C LEU A 57 6.17 7.00 13.73
N SER A 58 7.48 7.13 13.92
CA SER A 58 8.42 7.28 12.80
C SER A 58 8.49 6.00 11.97
N ASN A 59 8.97 6.11 10.73
CA ASN A 59 9.19 4.93 9.87
C ASN A 59 10.10 3.90 10.53
N GLU A 60 11.16 4.34 11.24
CA GLU A 60 12.07 3.45 11.95
C GLU A 60 11.36 2.70 13.09
N GLN A 61 10.50 3.38 13.85
CA GLN A 61 9.71 2.77 14.92
C GLN A 61 8.71 1.76 14.37
N GLU A 62 8.05 2.05 13.24
CA GLU A 62 7.16 1.09 12.59
C GLU A 62 7.93 -0.15 12.08
N GLN A 63 9.08 0.04 11.44
CA GLN A 63 9.90 -1.09 10.95
C GLN A 63 10.45 -1.94 12.10
N TYR A 64 10.84 -1.32 13.21
CA TYR A 64 11.27 -2.03 14.42
C TYR A 64 10.15 -2.94 14.96
N LEU A 65 8.93 -2.42 15.08
CA LEU A 65 7.78 -3.21 15.51
C LEU A 65 7.50 -4.37 14.55
N VAL A 66 7.49 -4.11 13.23
CA VAL A 66 7.30 -5.17 12.23
C VAL A 66 8.35 -6.28 12.38
N GLN A 67 9.62 -5.92 12.58
CA GLN A 67 10.68 -6.90 12.77
C GLN A 67 10.53 -7.67 14.08
N LEU A 68 10.17 -7.00 15.17
CA LEU A 68 9.87 -7.63 16.46
C LEU A 68 8.78 -8.70 16.29
N PHE A 69 7.70 -8.38 15.58
CA PHE A 69 6.59 -9.32 15.39
C PHE A 69 6.91 -10.48 14.47
N LYS A 70 7.69 -10.27 13.41
CA LYS A 70 8.22 -11.38 12.60
C LYS A 70 9.07 -12.34 13.43
N ASN A 71 9.84 -11.81 14.38
CA ASN A 71 10.67 -12.62 15.27
C ASN A 71 9.84 -13.33 16.36
N LEU A 72 8.58 -12.93 16.59
CA LEU A 72 7.65 -13.54 17.55
C LEU A 72 6.76 -14.63 16.92
N GLU A 73 7.16 -15.20 15.77
CA GLU A 73 6.50 -16.30 15.03
C GLU A 73 6.37 -17.61 15.86
N PHE A 74 5.62 -17.59 16.96
CA PHE A 74 5.20 -18.78 17.71
C PHE A 74 3.85 -18.64 18.41
N ILE A 75 3.14 -17.53 18.18
CA ILE A 75 1.86 -17.30 18.84
C ILE A 75 0.81 -17.15 17.74
N ASP A 76 -0.12 -18.10 17.66
CA ASP A 76 -1.30 -18.09 16.78
C ASP A 76 -2.30 -17.01 17.22
N VAL A 77 -1.81 -15.79 17.38
CA VAL A 77 -2.54 -14.60 17.78
C VAL A 77 -2.42 -13.61 16.64
N ARG A 78 -3.57 -13.24 16.07
CA ARG A 78 -3.64 -12.18 15.07
C ARG A 78 -3.33 -10.84 15.73
N LEU A 79 -2.06 -10.43 15.65
CA LEU A 79 -1.61 -9.13 16.11
C LEU A 79 -2.02 -8.05 15.11
N THR A 80 -3.11 -7.35 15.43
CA THR A 80 -3.53 -6.16 14.68
C THR A 80 -2.76 -4.93 15.19
N LYS A 81 -2.58 -3.91 14.34
CA LYS A 81 -1.90 -2.64 14.71
C LYS A 81 -2.46 -2.02 16.00
N LYS A 82 -3.78 -2.13 16.23
CA LYS A 82 -4.42 -1.65 17.46
C LYS A 82 -3.92 -2.40 18.71
N VAL A 83 -3.93 -3.73 18.67
CA VAL A 83 -3.48 -4.58 19.80
C VAL A 83 -2.02 -4.27 20.15
N VAL A 84 -1.18 -4.05 19.15
CA VAL A 84 0.22 -3.67 19.32
C VAL A 84 0.36 -2.32 20.05
N LEU A 85 -0.42 -1.32 19.64
CA LEU A 85 -0.38 0.01 20.25
C LEU A 85 -0.92 -0.01 21.69
N ASP A 86 -1.99 -0.77 21.94
CA ASP A 86 -2.56 -0.94 23.27
C ASP A 86 -1.53 -1.60 24.22
N LEU A 87 -0.89 -2.69 23.78
CA LEU A 87 0.18 -3.36 24.56
C LEU A 87 1.38 -2.46 24.83
N ALA A 88 1.82 -1.70 23.83
CA ALA A 88 2.93 -0.75 24.00
C ALA A 88 2.55 0.37 24.98
N SER A 89 1.33 0.89 24.91
CA SER A 89 0.83 1.91 25.83
C SER A 89 0.72 1.39 27.26
N ASP A 90 0.31 0.14 27.44
CA ASP A 90 0.19 -0.48 28.76
C ASP A 90 1.59 -0.69 29.37
N TYR A 91 2.57 -1.14 28.59
CA TYR A 91 3.96 -1.25 29.06
C TYR A 91 4.53 0.08 29.54
N VAL A 92 4.34 1.16 28.78
CA VAL A 92 4.82 2.51 29.16
C VAL A 92 4.16 3.03 30.44
N ARG A 93 2.93 2.60 30.77
CA ARG A 93 2.27 2.98 32.02
C ARG A 93 2.74 2.18 33.24
N LEU A 94 3.36 1.03 33.02
CA LEU A 94 3.83 0.12 34.07
C LEU A 94 5.27 0.39 34.50
N VAL A 95 6.04 1.13 33.68
CA VAL A 95 7.42 1.56 33.94
C VAL A 95 7.42 3.01 34.42
#